data_AF-A0A8T4HTY0-F1
#
_entry.id   AF-A0A8T4HTY0-F1
#
_cell.length_a   1.000
_cell.length_b   1.000
_cell.length_c   1.000
_cell.angle_alpha   90.00
_cell.angle_beta   90.00
_cell.angle_gamma   90.00
#
_symmetry.space_group_name_H-M   'P 1'
#
loop_
_entity.id
_entity.type
_entity.pdbx_description
1 polymer ?
#
loop_
_entity_poly.entity_id
_entity_poly.type
_entity_poly.pdbx_seq_one_letter_code
_entity_poly.pdbx_strand_id
1 'polypeptide(L)'
;MTTRRSRRRAASAKKRRARRIAIGTAVVALIAGFNGPALYGFASKQYHEYEINRPEYKAEKGHWQIVDIPEKYRINTIHAALLHTGKVLLVAGSGNDAKNFKAKSFRTVLWDPAKNTFKNIPTPNDLFCSGH
;
A
#
# COMPACT_ATOMS: atom_id res chain seq x y z
N MET A 1 31.39 -21.24 -61.96
CA MET A 1 30.03 -20.83 -62.39
C MET A 1 29.02 -21.11 -61.26
N THR A 2 28.84 -20.18 -60.31
CA THR A 2 27.80 -20.33 -59.28
C THR A 2 26.44 -20.07 -59.91
N THR A 3 25.63 -21.13 -60.05
CA THR A 3 24.33 -21.08 -60.75
C THR A 3 23.39 -20.06 -60.12
N ARG A 4 22.64 -19.31 -60.94
CA ARG A 4 21.65 -18.29 -60.56
C ARG A 4 20.67 -18.74 -59.45
N ARG A 5 20.47 -20.06 -59.33
CA ARG A 5 19.68 -20.77 -58.30
C ARG A 5 20.29 -20.67 -56.89
N SER A 6 21.62 -20.74 -56.76
CA SER A 6 22.34 -20.62 -55.47
C SER A 6 22.22 -19.21 -54.87
N ARG A 7 22.39 -18.18 -55.70
CA ARG A 7 22.20 -16.76 -55.33
C ARG A 7 20.78 -16.46 -54.87
N ARG A 8 19.76 -17.02 -55.54
CA ARG A 8 18.34 -16.89 -55.14
C ARG A 8 18.04 -17.58 -53.79
N ARG A 9 18.62 -18.76 -53.53
CA ARG A 9 18.48 -19.44 -52.23
C ARG A 9 19.14 -18.66 -51.09
N ALA A 10 20.35 -18.11 -51.31
CA ALA A 10 21.03 -17.27 -50.34
C ALA A 10 20.27 -15.97 -50.03
N ALA A 11 19.71 -15.30 -51.05
CA ALA A 11 18.88 -14.11 -50.87
C ALA A 11 17.57 -14.41 -50.08
N SER A 12 16.92 -15.55 -50.37
CA SER A 12 15.75 -16.03 -49.62
C SER A 12 16.07 -16.37 -48.16
N ALA A 13 17.23 -16.97 -47.89
CA ALA A 13 17.69 -17.24 -46.52
C ALA A 13 17.96 -15.94 -45.74
N LYS A 14 18.60 -14.94 -46.37
CA LYS A 14 18.84 -13.62 -45.79
C LYS A 14 17.53 -12.89 -45.46
N LYS A 15 16.54 -12.97 -46.35
CA LYS A 15 15.19 -12.41 -46.16
C LYS A 15 14.42 -13.09 -45.02
N ARG A 16 14.53 -14.41 -44.89
CA ARG A 16 13.94 -15.19 -43.77
C ARG A 16 14.59 -14.83 -42.42
N ARG A 17 15.91 -14.64 -42.39
CA ARG A 17 16.62 -14.20 -41.18
C ARG A 17 16.19 -12.79 -40.75
N ALA A 18 16.13 -11.85 -41.69
CA ALA A 18 15.65 -10.48 -41.42
C ALA A 18 14.21 -10.48 -40.88
N ARG A 19 13.31 -11.28 -41.48
CA ARG A 19 11.92 -11.41 -41.02
C ARG A 19 11.81 -11.96 -39.60
N ARG A 20 12.61 -12.97 -39.25
CA ARG A 20 12.65 -13.53 -37.88
C ARG A 20 13.12 -12.52 -36.85
N ILE A 21 14.14 -11.72 -37.18
CA ILE A 21 14.62 -10.65 -36.31
C ILE A 21 13.52 -9.60 -36.12
N ALA A 22 12.90 -9.13 -37.21
CA ALA A 22 11.83 -8.13 -37.11
C ALA A 22 10.64 -8.60 -36.26
N ILE A 23 10.21 -9.86 -36.42
CA ILE A 23 9.15 -10.45 -35.58
C ILE A 23 9.62 -10.53 -34.13
N GLY A 24 10.85 -11.00 -33.87
CA GLY A 24 11.42 -11.06 -32.52
C GLY A 24 11.43 -9.69 -31.84
N THR A 25 11.92 -8.65 -32.53
CA THR A 25 11.93 -7.28 -32.00
C THR A 25 10.51 -6.76 -31.74
N ALA A 26 9.56 -7.02 -32.64
CA ALA A 26 8.17 -6.60 -32.46
C ALA A 26 7.52 -7.27 -31.23
N VAL A 27 7.78 -8.57 -31.03
CA VAL A 27 7.28 -9.32 -29.86
C VAL A 27 7.87 -8.75 -28.58
N VAL A 28 9.19 -8.50 -28.53
CA VAL A 28 9.84 -7.91 -27.34
C VAL A 28 9.28 -6.52 -27.05
N ALA A 29 9.10 -5.68 -28.07
CA ALA A 29 8.54 -4.34 -27.92
C ALA A 29 7.10 -4.37 -27.40
N LEU A 30 6.27 -5.29 -27.89
CA LEU A 30 4.91 -5.50 -27.39
C LEU A 30 4.92 -5.95 -25.93
N ILE A 31 5.73 -6.94 -25.57
CA ILE A 31 5.85 -7.40 -24.18
C ILE A 31 6.30 -6.24 -23.28
N ALA A 32 7.33 -5.48 -23.67
CA ALA A 32 7.78 -4.32 -22.93
C ALA A 32 6.68 -3.25 -22.79
N GLY A 33 5.92 -2.97 -23.85
CA GLY A 33 4.80 -2.04 -23.83
C GLY A 33 3.67 -2.48 -22.89
N PHE A 34 3.29 -3.76 -22.94
CA PHE A 34 2.27 -4.35 -22.05
C PHE A 34 2.73 -4.37 -20.58
N ASN A 35 4.03 -4.53 -20.31
CA ASN A 35 4.59 -4.50 -18.95
C ASN A 35 4.97 -3.08 -18.47
N GLY A 36 4.96 -2.08 -19.36
CA GLY A 36 5.36 -0.70 -19.07
C GLY A 36 4.63 -0.10 -17.86
N PRO A 37 3.29 -0.19 -17.77
CA PRO A 37 2.56 0.30 -16.60
C PRO A 37 2.95 -0.37 -15.29
N ALA A 38 3.21 -1.68 -15.29
CA ALA A 38 3.62 -2.41 -14.09
C ALA A 38 5.04 -2.02 -13.65
N LEU A 39 5.97 -1.91 -14.61
CA LEU A 39 7.33 -1.44 -14.34
C LEU A 39 7.33 -0.01 -13.81
N TYR A 40 6.54 0.88 -14.41
CA TYR A 40 6.39 2.25 -13.95
C TYR A 40 5.82 2.31 -12.53
N GLY A 41 4.75 1.56 -12.23
CA GLY A 41 4.15 1.50 -10.90
C GLY A 41 5.10 0.98 -9.82
N PHE A 42 5.90 -0.05 -10.13
CA PHE A 42 6.92 -0.54 -9.20
C PHE A 42 8.02 0.51 -8.97
N ALA A 43 8.58 1.07 -10.05
CA ALA A 43 9.66 2.05 -9.97
C ALA A 43 9.21 3.32 -9.24
N SER A 44 8.01 3.83 -9.53
CA SER A 44 7.45 5.01 -8.86
C SER A 44 7.23 4.76 -7.37
N LYS A 45 6.75 3.58 -6.98
CA LYS A 45 6.61 3.21 -5.55
C LYS A 45 7.96 3.16 -4.84
N GLN A 46 8.96 2.50 -5.43
CA GLN A 46 10.31 2.44 -4.86
C GLN A 46 10.95 3.82 -4.73
N TYR A 47 10.82 4.65 -5.76
CA TYR A 47 11.33 6.01 -5.74
C TYR A 47 10.62 6.88 -4.69
N HIS A 48 9.29 6.78 -4.58
CA HIS A 48 8.52 7.49 -3.56
C HIS A 48 8.95 7.10 -2.15
N GLU A 49 9.04 5.79 -1.85
CA GLU A 49 9.52 5.29 -0.56
C GLU A 49 10.92 5.77 -0.23
N TYR A 50 11.83 5.78 -1.22
CA TYR A 50 13.15 6.35 -1.04
C TYR A 50 13.09 7.84 -0.70
N GLU A 51 12.37 8.63 -1.50
CA GLU A 51 12.29 10.08 -1.38
C GLU A 51 11.71 10.53 -0.04
N ILE A 52 10.54 9.99 0.36
CA ILE A 52 9.88 10.36 1.63
C ILE A 52 10.68 9.93 2.86
N ASN A 53 11.65 9.02 2.69
CA ASN A 53 12.47 8.52 3.78
C ASN A 53 13.83 9.21 3.93
N ARG A 54 14.19 10.14 3.03
CA ARG A 54 15.45 10.88 3.11
C ARG A 54 15.51 11.79 4.33
N PRO A 55 16.67 11.96 4.99
CA PRO A 55 16.80 12.86 6.15
C PRO A 55 16.39 14.29 5.83
N GLU A 56 16.81 14.83 4.68
CA GLU A 56 16.45 16.18 4.25
C GLU A 56 14.93 16.34 4.08
N TYR A 57 14.28 15.36 3.44
CA TYR A 57 12.83 15.35 3.25
C TYR A 57 12.10 15.29 4.59
N LYS A 58 12.50 14.39 5.49
CA LYS A 58 11.89 14.25 6.82
C LYS A 58 12.06 15.50 7.66
N ALA A 59 13.22 16.16 7.58
CA ALA A 59 13.47 17.40 8.32
C ALA A 59 12.55 18.54 7.85
N GLU A 60 12.22 18.60 6.55
CA GLU A 60 11.37 19.65 5.99
C GLU A 60 9.87 19.32 6.06
N LYS A 61 9.48 18.04 5.90
CA LYS A 61 8.07 17.62 5.70
C LYS A 61 7.52 16.71 6.81
N GLY A 62 8.35 16.26 7.75
CA GLY A 62 7.99 15.24 8.73
C GLY A 62 7.89 13.83 8.11
N HIS A 63 7.31 12.90 8.87
CA HIS A 63 7.14 11.51 8.44
C HIS A 63 5.90 10.89 9.09
N TRP A 64 5.10 10.18 8.30
CA TRP A 64 3.95 9.42 8.79
C TRP A 64 4.36 7.98 9.05
N GLN A 65 3.92 7.43 10.17
CA GLN A 65 4.10 6.03 10.51
C GLN A 65 2.77 5.42 10.92
N ILE A 66 2.48 4.23 10.40
CA ILE A 66 1.33 3.44 10.82
C ILE A 66 1.67 2.78 12.17
N VAL A 67 0.79 2.96 13.14
CA VAL A 67 0.86 2.24 14.42
C VAL A 67 0.08 0.94 14.27
N ASP A 68 0.76 -0.21 14.45
CA ASP A 68 0.07 -1.49 14.45
C ASP A 68 -0.60 -1.74 15.81
N ILE A 69 -1.91 -1.94 15.78
CA ILE A 69 -2.75 -2.20 16.95
C ILE A 69 -3.12 -3.68 16.93
N PRO A 70 -2.82 -4.46 17.99
CA PRO A 70 -3.21 -5.86 18.05
C PRO A 70 -4.72 -6.03 17.91
N GLU A 71 -5.16 -7.08 17.20
CA GLU A 71 -6.57 -7.29 16.81
C GLU A 71 -7.55 -7.16 17.98
N LYS A 72 -7.20 -7.72 19.16
CA LYS A 72 -8.02 -7.63 20.37
C LYS A 72 -8.27 -6.21 20.89
N TYR A 73 -7.48 -5.22 20.48
CA TYR A 73 -7.63 -3.80 20.84
C TYR A 73 -8.10 -2.93 19.66
N ARG A 74 -8.29 -3.50 18.47
CA ARG A 74 -8.87 -2.76 17.35
C ARG A 74 -10.33 -2.44 17.67
N ILE A 75 -10.66 -1.16 17.54
CA ILE A 75 -11.99 -0.59 17.70
C ILE A 75 -12.20 0.45 16.60
N ASN A 76 -13.46 0.72 16.25
CA ASN A 76 -13.79 1.86 15.41
C ASN A 76 -13.72 3.12 16.28
N THR A 77 -12.51 3.65 16.49
CA THR A 77 -12.32 4.86 17.29
C THR A 77 -13.00 6.04 16.61
N ILE A 78 -13.93 6.69 17.32
CA ILE A 78 -14.67 7.87 16.84
C ILE A 78 -14.22 9.12 17.58
N HIS A 79 -13.91 8.99 18.87
CA HIS A 79 -13.37 10.07 19.69
C HIS A 79 -12.00 9.68 20.24
N ALA A 80 -11.12 10.67 20.36
CA ALA A 80 -9.81 10.52 20.97
C ALA A 80 -9.51 11.71 21.88
N ALA A 81 -8.97 11.44 23.06
CA ALA A 81 -8.53 12.48 23.99
C ALA A 81 -7.13 12.17 24.52
N LEU A 82 -6.23 13.16 24.49
CA LEU A 82 -4.94 13.09 25.18
C LEU A 82 -5.17 13.35 26.67
N LEU A 83 -4.77 12.41 27.51
CA LEU A 83 -4.90 12.51 28.96
C LEU A 83 -3.66 13.21 29.56
N HIS A 84 -3.83 13.81 30.75
CA HIS A 84 -2.71 14.42 31.51
C HIS A 84 -1.58 13.43 31.86
N THR A 85 -1.82 12.12 31.72
CA THR A 85 -0.81 11.06 31.91
C THR A 85 0.04 10.80 30.66
N GLY A 86 -0.20 11.52 29.56
CA GLY A 86 0.44 11.31 28.26
C GLY A 86 -0.13 10.14 27.44
N LYS A 87 -1.12 9.42 27.99
CA LYS A 87 -1.84 8.34 27.28
C LYS A 87 -3.01 8.90 26.49
N VAL A 88 -3.43 8.18 25.45
CA VAL A 88 -4.56 8.56 24.61
C VAL A 88 -5.74 7.64 24.89
N LEU A 89 -6.89 8.22 25.23
CA LEU A 89 -8.15 7.50 25.38
C LEU A 89 -8.86 7.46 24.01
N LEU A 90 -9.02 6.26 23.45
CA LEU A 90 -9.68 6.00 22.18
C LEU A 90 -11.07 5.45 22.46
N VAL A 91 -12.12 6.21 22.15
CA VAL A 91 -13.51 5.86 22.47
C VAL A 91 -14.25 5.50 21.19
N ALA A 92 -14.84 4.30 21.17
CA ALA A 92 -15.71 3.86 20.09
C ALA A 92 -17.18 3.87 20.51
N GLY A 93 -17.50 3.51 21.75
CA GLY A 93 -18.87 3.14 22.12
C GLY A 93 -19.27 1.90 21.32
N SER A 94 -20.42 1.93 20.64
CA SER A 94 -20.81 0.92 19.64
C SER A 94 -19.95 0.97 18.37
N GLY A 95 -19.25 2.08 18.11
CA GLY A 95 -18.35 2.23 16.97
C GLY A 95 -19.07 2.39 15.64
N ASN A 96 -20.24 3.04 15.64
CA ASN A 96 -21.15 3.14 14.51
C ASN A 96 -21.56 1.77 13.93
N ASP A 97 -21.65 0.75 14.78
CA ASP A 97 -22.03 -0.61 14.40
C ASP A 97 -23.34 -1.02 15.12
N ALA A 98 -24.37 -1.28 14.32
CA ALA A 98 -25.70 -1.62 14.82
C ALA A 98 -25.75 -2.96 15.57
N LYS A 99 -24.85 -3.91 15.28
CA LYS A 99 -24.77 -5.19 15.99
C LYS A 99 -24.17 -4.96 17.38
N ASN A 100 -23.10 -4.17 17.48
CA ASN A 100 -22.49 -3.79 18.76
C ASN A 100 -23.48 -3.04 19.64
N PHE A 101 -24.25 -2.10 19.06
CA PHE A 101 -25.30 -1.38 19.78
C PHE A 101 -26.38 -2.32 20.34
N LYS A 102 -26.93 -3.20 19.50
CA LYS A 102 -27.95 -4.19 19.92
C LYS A 102 -27.43 -5.15 20.99
N ALA A 103 -26.17 -5.54 20.90
CA ALA A 103 -25.50 -6.41 21.87
C ALA A 103 -25.06 -5.68 23.16
N LYS A 104 -25.25 -4.36 23.26
CA LYS A 104 -24.71 -3.52 24.35
C LYS A 104 -23.20 -3.72 24.55
N SER A 105 -22.48 -3.95 23.45
CA SER A 105 -21.03 -4.12 23.43
C SER A 105 -20.39 -2.76 23.14
N PHE A 106 -19.97 -2.07 24.18
CA PHE A 106 -19.35 -0.75 24.07
C PHE A 106 -17.88 -0.82 24.43
N ARG A 107 -17.04 -0.15 23.64
CA ARG A 107 -15.59 -0.29 23.76
C ARG A 107 -14.89 1.06 23.86
N THR A 108 -13.88 1.07 24.72
CA THR A 108 -12.89 2.14 24.88
C THR A 108 -11.54 1.48 25.08
N VAL A 109 -10.49 2.03 24.46
CA VAL A 109 -9.11 1.55 24.57
C VAL A 109 -8.22 2.68 25.02
N LEU A 110 -7.40 2.42 26.03
CA LEU A 110 -6.33 3.31 26.45
C LEU A 110 -5.04 2.89 25.74
N TRP A 111 -4.45 3.82 24.99
CA TRP A 111 -3.17 3.65 24.31
C TRP A 111 -2.07 4.44 25.03
N ASP A 112 -0.98 3.77 25.37
CA ASP A 112 0.26 4.40 25.84
C ASP A 112 1.23 4.53 24.65
N PRO A 113 1.41 5.75 24.07
CA PRO A 113 2.22 5.93 22.88
C PRO A 113 3.73 5.76 23.14
N ALA A 114 4.20 5.98 24.37
CA ALA A 114 5.61 5.83 24.71
C ALA A 114 6.03 4.36 24.78
N LYS A 115 5.14 3.49 25.28
CA LYS A 115 5.38 2.05 25.42
C LYS A 115 4.75 1.20 24.32
N ASN A 116 3.94 1.82 23.46
CA ASN A 116 3.06 1.17 22.49
C ASN A 116 2.23 0.03 23.11
N THR A 117 1.57 0.30 24.25
CA THR A 117 0.73 -0.69 24.94
C THR A 117 -0.73 -0.25 24.95
N PHE A 118 -1.63 -1.24 25.08
CA PHE A 118 -3.07 -1.04 24.93
C PHE A 118 -3.83 -1.73 26.06
N LYS A 119 -4.90 -1.09 26.52
CA LYS A 119 -5.77 -1.64 27.57
C LYS A 119 -7.23 -1.36 27.26
N ASN A 120 -8.08 -2.38 27.32
CA ASN A 120 -9.53 -2.19 27.26
C ASN A 120 -10.02 -1.52 28.55
N ILE A 121 -10.89 -0.52 28.40
CA ILE A 121 -11.53 0.20 29.50
C ILE A 121 -13.02 -0.19 29.52
N PRO A 122 -13.56 -0.67 30.66
CA PRO A 122 -14.99 -0.93 30.80
C PRO A 122 -15.81 0.30 30.40
N THR A 123 -16.75 0.10 29.48
CA THR A 123 -17.55 1.19 28.91
C THR A 123 -19.03 0.82 29.09
N PRO A 124 -19.73 1.34 30.11
CA PRO A 124 -21.07 0.88 30.47
C PRO A 124 -22.18 1.44 29.56
N ASN A 125 -21.92 2.57 28.89
CA ASN A 125 -22.88 3.27 28.04
C ASN A 125 -22.31 3.47 26.63
N ASP A 126 -23.18 3.67 25.64
CA ASP A 126 -22.72 4.00 24.29
C ASP A 126 -22.25 5.46 24.23
N LEU A 127 -20.94 5.63 24.02
CA LEU A 127 -20.27 6.93 23.91
C LEU A 127 -19.99 7.34 22.44
N PHE A 128 -20.55 6.63 21.46
CA PHE A 128 -20.35 6.94 20.05
C PHE A 128 -20.74 8.40 19.68
N CYS A 129 -21.84 8.92 20.22
CA CYS A 129 -22.35 10.27 19.92
C CYS A 129 -22.20 11.25 21.09
N SER A 130 -21.38 10.96 22.10
CA SER A 130 -21.23 11.84 23.26
C SER A 130 -20.38 13.08 22.93
N GLY A 131 -20.68 14.21 23.56
CA GLY A 131 -19.78 15.36 23.62
C GLY A 131 -18.72 15.22 24.71
N HIS A 132 -17.57 15.90 24.56
CA HIS A 132 -16.45 15.95 25.49
C HIS A 132 -15.60 17.21 25.26
#